data_AF-A0A1X7TUX2-F1
#
_entry.id   AF-A0A1X7TUX2-F1
#
_cell.length_a   1.000
_cell.length_b   1.000
_cell.length_c   1.000
_cell.angle_alpha   90.00
_cell.angle_beta   90.00
_cell.angle_gamma   90.00
#
_symmetry.space_group_name_H-M   'P 1'
#
loop_
_entity.id
_entity.type
_entity.pdbx_description
1 polymer ?
#
loop_
_entity_poly.entity_id
_entity_poly.type
_entity_poly.pdbx_seq_one_letter_code
_entity_poly.pdbx_strand_id
1 'polypeptide(L)'
;MREEQLNVKRISQTFRYMPVQGDPLIEGPASSVVNSSRGYPLPSASATQHANTPPPAVKTPRGISIKAKWPAKPPAVTAKECTEWTKNIEVNHVSNGELKKFSNFPIILSESSATIFHVSQQLSCEVFAGKKVILLDNDNLPIPDTTASRGSKYWKTLKKIKAVTEEDYHLYRGDIPDYDDDDDDFEALPSFKKKKICIRSLSPIMLSSEDEEPCSSKAKGKRKQVSKSSSYKTLEERINKLENLHSTSKLASKCNKCEQISELFKCFICKSVVKSECLLLVCCNHLVCESCIRQWMAASRSCPLCRAENIEIENKLPLPRNVLDLIKILAEELPTSFNENVPIV
;
A
#
# COMPACT_ATOMS: atom_id res chain seq x y z
N MET A 1 6.26 25.20 -40.34
CA MET A 1 5.49 26.12 -39.46
C MET A 1 4.74 25.29 -38.43
N ARG A 2 4.87 25.69 -37.16
CA ARG A 2 4.26 25.17 -35.90
C ARG A 2 4.96 23.95 -35.26
N GLU A 3 5.94 24.25 -34.43
CA GLU A 3 6.40 23.43 -33.31
C GLU A 3 5.41 23.60 -32.13
N GLU A 4 4.85 22.49 -31.63
CA GLU A 4 4.09 22.46 -30.37
C GLU A 4 5.01 21.96 -29.25
N GLN A 5 5.29 22.84 -28.29
CA GLN A 5 6.07 22.53 -27.10
C GLN A 5 5.20 21.82 -26.06
N LEU A 6 5.55 20.58 -25.70
CA LEU A 6 4.94 19.89 -24.56
C LEU A 6 5.58 20.37 -23.25
N ASN A 7 4.78 21.12 -22.49
CA ASN A 7 5.10 21.63 -21.17
C ASN A 7 4.88 20.54 -20.10
N VAL A 8 5.97 19.96 -19.58
CA VAL A 8 5.92 19.01 -18.46
C VAL A 8 5.78 19.80 -17.16
N LYS A 9 4.56 19.90 -16.64
CA LYS A 9 4.28 20.48 -15.32
C LYS A 9 4.87 19.59 -14.22
N ARG A 10 5.95 20.05 -13.59
CA ARG A 10 6.44 19.58 -12.28
C ARG A 10 5.34 19.76 -11.24
N ILE A 11 4.89 18.66 -10.63
CA ILE A 11 4.08 18.71 -9.42
C ILE A 11 5.04 18.86 -8.24
N SER A 12 5.24 20.10 -7.78
CA SER A 12 5.84 20.38 -6.48
C SER A 12 4.75 20.35 -5.42
N GLN A 13 4.74 19.33 -4.57
CA GLN A 13 3.91 19.33 -3.37
C GLN A 13 4.55 20.23 -2.32
N THR A 14 4.00 21.43 -2.16
CA THR A 14 4.37 22.37 -1.10
C THR A 14 3.47 22.10 0.12
N PHE A 15 4.03 21.51 1.18
CA PHE A 15 3.33 21.38 2.46
C PHE A 15 3.19 22.77 3.10
N ARG A 16 1.97 23.31 3.14
CA ARG A 16 1.63 24.48 3.96
C ARG A 16 1.42 24.02 5.39
N TYR A 17 2.34 24.38 6.28
CA TYR A 17 2.09 24.38 7.72
C TYR A 17 1.00 25.43 8.03
N MET A 18 -0.13 24.99 8.59
CA MET A 18 -1.08 25.91 9.21
C MET A 18 -0.68 26.11 10.68
N PRO A 19 -0.48 27.35 11.16
CA PRO A 19 -0.29 27.61 12.58
C PRO A 19 -1.62 27.45 13.31
N VAL A 20 -1.65 26.55 14.29
CA VAL A 20 -2.77 26.41 15.23
C VAL A 20 -2.65 27.56 16.23
N GLN A 21 -3.54 28.56 16.13
CA GLN A 21 -3.75 29.54 17.19
C GLN A 21 -4.57 28.87 18.29
N GLY A 22 -3.92 28.58 19.42
CA GLY A 22 -4.61 28.22 20.66
C GLY A 22 -4.96 29.50 21.42
N ASP A 23 -6.25 29.72 21.66
CA ASP A 23 -6.71 30.68 22.67
C ASP A 23 -6.79 29.98 24.04
N PRO A 24 -6.39 30.66 25.13
CA PRO A 24 -6.42 30.09 26.47
C PRO A 24 -7.64 30.56 27.29
N LEU A 25 -8.11 29.65 28.17
CA LEU A 25 -8.92 29.83 29.38
C LEU A 25 -10.45 30.02 29.21
N ILE A 26 -11.22 29.24 30.00
CA ILE A 26 -11.89 29.71 31.23
C ILE A 26 -12.62 28.54 31.93
N GLU A 27 -12.49 28.49 33.25
CA GLU A 27 -13.15 27.59 34.20
C GLU A 27 -14.60 28.01 34.53
N GLY A 28 -15.43 27.03 34.93
CA GLY A 28 -16.52 27.26 35.91
C GLY A 28 -17.95 26.90 35.47
N PRO A 29 -18.70 26.08 36.24
CA PRO A 29 -20.11 25.79 36.02
C PRO A 29 -21.02 26.65 36.92
N ALA A 30 -22.16 27.09 36.39
CA ALA A 30 -23.27 27.56 37.20
C ALA A 30 -24.62 27.26 36.53
N SER A 31 -25.53 26.76 37.36
CA SER A 31 -26.87 26.30 37.05
C SER A 31 -27.89 27.43 36.85
N SER A 32 -28.90 27.11 36.04
CA SER A 32 -30.34 27.47 36.17
C SER A 32 -30.84 28.91 35.91
N VAL A 33 -32.08 28.91 35.41
CA VAL A 33 -33.16 29.93 35.48
C VAL A 33 -33.50 30.70 34.18
N VAL A 34 -34.59 30.22 33.56
CA VAL A 34 -35.76 30.87 32.94
C VAL A 34 -35.70 32.34 32.45
N ASN A 35 -36.24 32.54 31.23
CA ASN A 35 -37.30 33.50 30.83
C ASN A 35 -36.99 34.57 29.74
N SER A 36 -37.71 34.42 28.61
CA SER A 36 -38.46 35.39 27.78
C SER A 36 -37.96 36.82 27.43
N SER A 37 -37.74 37.00 26.11
CA SER A 37 -38.30 38.02 25.17
C SER A 37 -37.91 39.52 25.22
N ARG A 38 -37.88 40.11 23.99
CA ARG A 38 -37.66 41.51 23.51
C ARG A 38 -36.17 41.82 23.20
N GLY A 39 -35.74 42.44 22.11
CA GLY A 39 -36.40 43.16 21.00
C GLY A 39 -35.68 44.49 20.72
N TYR A 40 -34.68 44.49 19.80
CA TYR A 40 -34.02 45.61 19.05
C TYR A 40 -33.50 46.87 19.81
N PRO A 41 -32.75 47.83 19.21
CA PRO A 41 -31.97 47.88 17.95
C PRO A 41 -30.48 48.35 18.12
N LEU A 42 -29.78 48.46 16.97
CA LEU A 42 -28.44 49.05 16.74
C LEU A 42 -28.18 50.41 17.41
N PRO A 43 -26.89 50.78 17.55
CA PRO A 43 -26.43 51.94 16.77
C PRO A 43 -25.04 51.79 16.12
N SER A 44 -24.83 52.71 15.18
CA SER A 44 -23.75 52.92 14.22
C SER A 44 -22.49 53.62 14.78
N ALA A 45 -21.46 53.65 13.94
CA ALA A 45 -20.29 54.55 13.93
C ALA A 45 -19.13 54.13 14.86
N SER A 46 -17.85 54.29 14.56
CA SER A 46 -17.15 55.21 13.64
C SER A 46 -15.78 54.63 13.24
N ALA A 47 -15.29 55.06 12.08
CA ALA A 47 -13.94 54.84 11.61
C ALA A 47 -12.91 55.68 12.39
N THR A 48 -11.78 55.07 12.75
CA THR A 48 -10.57 55.80 13.15
C THR A 48 -9.36 55.12 12.50
N GLN A 49 -8.74 55.82 11.54
CA GLN A 49 -7.46 55.47 10.95
C GLN A 49 -6.35 55.94 11.91
N HIS A 50 -5.53 55.01 12.39
CA HIS A 50 -4.26 55.34 13.04
C HIS A 50 -3.12 54.60 12.35
N ALA A 51 -2.26 55.38 11.70
CA ALA A 51 -0.94 54.97 11.24
C ALA A 51 -0.07 54.65 12.46
N ASN A 52 0.57 53.48 12.47
CA ASN A 52 1.59 53.13 13.46
C ASN A 52 2.84 52.56 12.79
N THR A 53 3.92 53.28 13.07
CA THR A 53 5.33 53.12 12.72
C THR A 53 5.90 51.77 13.20
N PRO A 54 6.86 51.14 12.49
CA PRO A 54 7.53 49.94 12.97
C PRO A 54 8.44 50.21 14.18
N PRO A 55 8.47 49.34 15.21
CA PRO A 55 9.38 49.48 16.34
C PRO A 55 10.83 49.07 16.00
N PRO A 56 11.84 49.66 16.65
CA PRO A 56 13.25 49.33 16.42
C PRO A 56 13.65 47.98 17.03
N ALA A 57 14.59 47.32 16.35
CA ALA A 57 15.09 45.99 16.67
C ALA A 57 15.74 45.90 18.08
N VAL A 58 15.13 45.09 18.94
CA VAL A 58 15.66 44.72 20.26
C VAL A 58 16.74 43.66 20.09
N LYS A 59 17.98 43.97 20.51
CA LYS A 59 19.10 43.04 20.54
C LYS A 59 18.91 42.04 21.68
N THR A 60 18.80 40.75 21.35
CA THR A 60 18.72 39.64 22.32
C THR A 60 20.04 39.46 23.08
N PRO A 61 20.02 39.30 24.42
CA PRO A 61 21.21 38.99 25.20
C PRO A 61 21.71 37.57 24.92
N ARG A 62 23.05 37.41 24.87
CA ARG A 62 23.73 36.12 24.64
C ARG A 62 23.48 35.19 25.83
N GLY A 63 22.81 34.08 25.58
CA GLY A 63 22.49 33.06 26.58
C GLY A 63 23.74 32.41 27.17
N ILE A 64 23.74 32.29 28.50
CA ILE A 64 24.76 31.59 29.29
C ILE A 64 24.56 30.08 29.08
N SER A 65 25.58 29.42 28.49
CA SER A 65 25.60 27.98 28.25
C SER A 65 25.84 27.24 29.57
N ILE A 66 24.77 26.77 30.21
CA ILE A 66 24.87 25.86 31.35
C ILE A 66 25.02 24.44 30.78
N LYS A 67 26.26 23.94 30.77
CA LYS A 67 26.55 22.53 30.46
C LYS A 67 26.02 21.64 31.58
N ALA A 68 24.77 21.21 31.47
CA ALA A 68 24.21 20.17 32.34
C ALA A 68 24.94 18.85 32.07
N LYS A 69 25.69 18.38 33.08
CA LYS A 69 26.40 17.11 33.08
C LYS A 69 25.38 16.01 33.37
N TRP A 70 24.97 15.28 32.33
CA TRP A 70 24.01 14.19 32.47
C TRP A 70 24.56 13.08 33.40
N PRO A 71 23.73 12.51 34.28
CA PRO A 71 24.13 11.42 35.17
C PRO A 71 24.59 10.21 34.34
N ALA A 72 25.72 9.61 34.76
CA ALA A 72 26.32 8.47 34.08
C ALA A 72 25.31 7.31 33.98
N LYS A 73 25.20 6.72 32.78
CA LYS A 73 24.37 5.53 32.54
C LYS A 73 24.85 4.39 33.45
N PRO A 74 23.93 3.61 34.06
CA PRO A 74 24.28 2.50 34.92
C PRO A 74 25.07 1.41 34.18
N PRO A 75 26.18 0.91 34.75
CA PRO A 75 26.98 -0.16 34.15
C PRO A 75 26.32 -1.52 34.46
N ALA A 76 25.63 -2.16 33.51
CA ALA A 76 25.45 -3.63 33.49
C ALA A 76 24.52 -4.20 32.40
N VAL A 77 23.81 -3.41 31.58
CA VAL A 77 23.01 -3.97 30.48
C VAL A 77 23.56 -3.48 29.17
N THR A 78 24.53 -4.20 28.61
CA THR A 78 24.90 -4.07 27.20
C THR A 78 23.74 -4.64 26.38
N ALA A 79 22.66 -3.88 26.28
CA ALA A 79 21.63 -4.10 25.27
C ALA A 79 22.38 -4.14 23.94
N LYS A 80 22.49 -5.33 23.36
CA LYS A 80 23.07 -5.54 22.04
C LYS A 80 22.17 -4.76 21.09
N GLU A 81 22.57 -3.51 20.81
CA GLU A 81 21.79 -2.56 20.06
C GLU A 81 21.33 -3.25 18.78
N CYS A 82 20.01 -3.37 18.62
CA CYS A 82 19.41 -3.90 17.41
C CYS A 82 19.74 -2.91 16.30
N THR A 83 20.88 -3.14 15.65
CA THR A 83 21.38 -2.22 14.63
C THR A 83 20.52 -2.43 13.40
N GLU A 84 19.58 -1.53 13.18
CA GLU A 84 18.76 -1.50 11.98
C GLU A 84 19.50 -0.74 10.86
N TRP A 85 19.30 -1.17 9.62
CA TRP A 85 19.84 -0.48 8.44
C TRP A 85 18.85 -0.58 7.28
N THR A 86 18.91 0.39 6.37
CA THR A 86 18.06 0.40 5.19
C THR A 86 18.76 -0.23 3.98
N LYS A 87 18.06 -1.09 3.24
CA LYS A 87 18.47 -1.62 1.94
C LYS A 87 17.46 -1.23 0.87
N ASN A 88 17.94 -0.62 -0.21
CA ASN A 88 17.11 -0.34 -1.38
C ASN A 88 17.05 -1.56 -2.29
N ILE A 89 15.83 -2.01 -2.62
CA ILE A 89 15.56 -3.11 -3.56
C ILE A 89 15.02 -2.55 -4.87
N GLU A 90 15.55 -3.02 -6.01
CA GLU A 90 15.06 -2.60 -7.32
C GLU A 90 13.80 -3.39 -7.70
N VAL A 91 12.65 -2.73 -7.74
CA VAL A 91 11.39 -3.33 -8.16
C VAL A 91 11.36 -3.34 -9.68
N ASN A 92 11.19 -4.52 -10.27
CA ASN A 92 11.18 -4.75 -11.71
C ASN A 92 9.85 -5.38 -12.15
N HIS A 93 9.47 -5.12 -13.40
CA HIS A 93 8.37 -5.79 -14.09
C HIS A 93 8.87 -6.28 -15.45
N VAL A 94 8.20 -7.26 -16.05
CA VAL A 94 8.58 -7.78 -17.35
C VAL A 94 7.75 -7.11 -18.44
N SER A 95 8.42 -6.55 -19.45
CA SER A 95 7.75 -5.97 -20.62
C SER A 95 8.50 -6.35 -21.88
N ASN A 96 7.79 -6.94 -22.84
CA ASN A 96 8.35 -7.44 -24.11
C ASN A 96 9.49 -8.48 -23.91
N GLY A 97 9.39 -9.31 -22.87
CA GLY A 97 10.40 -10.33 -22.54
C GLY A 97 11.68 -9.78 -21.89
N GLU A 98 11.70 -8.50 -21.52
CA GLU A 98 12.83 -7.87 -20.82
C GLU A 98 12.40 -7.39 -19.44
N LEU A 99 13.25 -7.63 -18.44
CA LEU A 99 13.11 -7.07 -17.09
C LEU A 99 13.39 -5.56 -17.14
N LYS A 100 12.37 -4.75 -16.82
CA LYS A 100 12.50 -3.30 -16.72
C LYS A 100 12.30 -2.83 -15.29
N LYS A 101 13.22 -1.98 -14.84
CA LYS A 101 13.14 -1.30 -13.55
C LYS A 101 11.92 -0.39 -13.51
N PHE A 102 11.08 -0.58 -12.49
CA PHE A 102 9.89 0.22 -12.22
C PHE A 102 10.16 1.24 -11.12
N SER A 103 10.74 0.83 -9.98
CA SER A 103 11.02 1.72 -8.84
C SER A 103 12.16 1.18 -7.96
N ASN A 104 12.53 1.93 -6.92
CA ASN A 104 13.35 1.42 -5.82
C ASN A 104 12.52 1.46 -4.54
N PHE A 105 12.59 0.41 -3.74
CA PHE A 105 11.85 0.30 -2.49
C PHE A 105 12.82 0.14 -1.31
N PRO A 106 12.86 1.10 -0.36
CA PRO A 106 13.70 1.02 0.83
C PRO A 106 13.08 0.07 1.87
N ILE A 107 13.86 -0.89 2.35
CA ILE A 107 13.46 -1.82 3.42
C ILE A 107 14.38 -1.65 4.61
N ILE A 108 13.80 -1.50 5.80
CA ILE A 108 14.53 -1.46 7.07
C ILE A 108 14.73 -2.89 7.54
N LEU A 109 15.99 -3.28 7.74
CA LEU A 109 16.41 -4.62 8.12
C LEU A 109 17.19 -4.58 9.42
N SER A 110 16.99 -5.61 10.25
CA SER A 110 17.82 -5.96 11.39
C SER A 110 18.50 -7.30 11.14
N GLU A 111 19.40 -7.73 12.03
CA GLU A 111 20.11 -9.00 11.86
C GLU A 111 19.16 -10.21 11.79
N SER A 112 18.04 -10.16 12.52
CA SER A 112 17.03 -11.22 12.52
C SER A 112 16.06 -11.13 11.35
N SER A 113 15.71 -9.92 10.90
CA SER A 113 14.75 -9.72 9.80
C SER A 113 15.38 -9.79 8.41
N ALA A 114 16.71 -9.70 8.31
CA ALA A 114 17.50 -9.79 7.08
C ALA A 114 17.50 -11.21 6.48
N THR A 115 16.33 -11.72 6.09
CA THR A 115 16.12 -13.02 5.44
C THR A 115 15.40 -12.82 4.10
N ILE A 116 15.59 -13.76 3.16
CA ILE A 116 14.93 -13.71 1.84
C ILE A 116 13.40 -13.77 2.00
N PHE A 117 12.91 -14.63 2.90
CA PHE A 117 11.49 -14.78 3.21
C PHE A 117 10.87 -13.46 3.72
N HIS A 118 11.48 -12.83 4.72
CA HIS A 118 10.93 -11.59 5.28
C HIS A 118 10.90 -10.46 4.25
N VAL A 119 11.98 -10.28 3.48
CA VAL A 119 12.07 -9.24 2.44
C VAL A 119 11.05 -9.46 1.32
N SER A 120 10.92 -10.70 0.84
CA SER A 120 9.93 -11.04 -0.19
C SER A 120 8.50 -10.87 0.31
N GLN A 121 8.20 -11.24 1.56
CA GLN A 121 6.88 -11.03 2.17
C GLN A 121 6.54 -9.55 2.31
N GLN A 122 7.51 -8.72 2.74
CA GLN A 122 7.29 -7.29 2.88
C GLN A 122 7.00 -6.64 1.52
N LEU A 123 7.79 -6.96 0.49
CA LEU A 123 7.55 -6.49 -0.88
C LEU A 123 6.22 -7.00 -1.44
N SER A 124 5.86 -8.25 -1.14
CA SER A 124 4.59 -8.84 -1.54
C SER A 124 3.43 -7.98 -1.04
N CYS A 125 3.39 -7.68 0.26
CA CYS A 125 2.32 -6.90 0.85
C CYS A 125 2.32 -5.44 0.40
N GLU A 126 3.49 -4.77 0.41
CA GLU A 126 3.57 -3.31 0.23
C GLU A 126 3.64 -2.87 -1.24
N VAL A 127 4.27 -3.66 -2.10
CA VAL A 127 4.54 -3.28 -3.49
C VAL A 127 3.70 -4.07 -4.48
N PHE A 128 3.50 -5.37 -4.23
CA PHE A 128 2.89 -6.29 -5.19
C PHE A 128 1.49 -6.77 -4.78
N ALA A 129 0.80 -6.05 -3.88
CA ALA A 129 -0.60 -6.32 -3.48
C ALA A 129 -0.87 -7.78 -3.06
N GLY A 130 0.09 -8.41 -2.36
CA GLY A 130 0.01 -9.79 -1.88
C GLY A 130 0.41 -10.87 -2.89
N LYS A 131 0.88 -10.50 -4.09
CA LYS A 131 1.43 -11.47 -5.06
C LYS A 131 2.77 -12.02 -4.58
N LYS A 132 3.08 -13.27 -4.95
CA LYS A 132 4.37 -13.90 -4.60
C LYS A 132 5.52 -13.19 -5.30
N VAL A 133 6.57 -12.89 -4.56
CA VAL A 133 7.74 -12.14 -5.03
C VAL A 133 8.96 -13.04 -5.04
N ILE A 134 9.74 -12.98 -6.12
CA ILE A 134 11.04 -13.62 -6.26
C ILE A 134 12.12 -12.53 -6.22
N LEU A 135 13.11 -12.72 -5.36
CA LEU A 135 14.29 -11.87 -5.30
C LEU A 135 15.37 -12.41 -6.22
N LEU A 136 15.88 -11.56 -7.09
CA LEU A 136 16.92 -11.89 -8.05
C LEU A 136 18.23 -11.19 -7.69
N ASP A 137 19.33 -11.85 -8.00
CA ASP A 137 20.66 -11.26 -7.94
C ASP A 137 20.96 -10.36 -9.16
N ASN A 138 22.23 -9.99 -9.31
CA ASN A 138 22.66 -9.16 -10.44
C ASN A 138 22.53 -9.87 -11.79
N ASP A 139 22.60 -11.20 -11.81
CA ASP A 139 22.55 -12.06 -12.98
C ASP A 139 21.11 -12.52 -13.31
N ASN A 140 20.12 -11.96 -12.62
CA ASN A 140 18.70 -12.28 -12.73
C ASN A 140 18.36 -13.72 -12.31
N LEU A 141 19.17 -14.30 -11.42
CA LEU A 141 18.91 -15.62 -10.84
C LEU A 141 18.23 -15.48 -9.47
N PRO A 142 17.25 -16.35 -9.14
CA PRO A 142 16.61 -16.38 -7.83
C PRO A 142 17.64 -16.58 -6.73
N ILE A 143 17.58 -15.74 -5.70
CA ILE A 143 18.46 -15.88 -4.53
C ILE A 143 17.85 -16.95 -3.62
N PRO A 144 18.53 -18.09 -3.39
CA PRO A 144 18.02 -19.12 -2.51
C PRO A 144 18.10 -18.67 -1.05
N ASP A 145 17.12 -19.05 -0.22
CA ASP A 145 17.15 -18.77 1.21
C ASP A 145 18.08 -19.76 1.94
N THR A 146 19.34 -19.35 2.09
CA THR A 146 20.38 -20.12 2.77
C THR A 146 20.97 -19.29 3.92
N THR A 147 21.76 -19.91 4.78
CA THR A 147 22.47 -19.19 5.85
C THR A 147 23.41 -18.10 5.29
N ALA A 148 23.89 -18.24 4.05
CA ALA A 148 24.74 -17.26 3.37
C ALA A 148 24.00 -16.04 2.83
N SER A 149 22.68 -16.13 2.61
CA SER A 149 21.82 -15.04 2.14
C SER A 149 21.07 -14.33 3.28
N ARG A 150 21.40 -14.66 4.53
CA ARG A 150 20.79 -14.10 5.75
C ARG A 150 21.76 -13.14 6.46
N GLY A 151 21.20 -12.23 7.25
CA GLY A 151 21.94 -11.33 8.14
C GLY A 151 22.61 -10.15 7.43
N SER A 152 23.14 -9.21 8.21
CA SER A 152 23.74 -7.97 7.70
C SER A 152 24.85 -8.19 6.69
N LYS A 153 25.63 -9.27 6.85
CA LYS A 153 26.77 -9.58 5.97
C LYS A 153 26.38 -9.69 4.50
N TYR A 154 25.23 -10.28 4.20
CA TYR A 154 24.72 -10.38 2.83
C TYR A 154 24.07 -9.07 2.37
N TRP A 155 23.18 -8.52 3.18
CA TRP A 155 22.30 -7.42 2.78
C TRP A 155 23.01 -6.06 2.71
N LYS A 156 24.06 -5.84 3.52
CA LYS A 156 24.89 -4.62 3.46
C LYS A 156 25.88 -4.62 2.29
N THR A 157 25.96 -5.70 1.50
CA THR A 157 26.79 -5.69 0.29
C THR A 157 26.28 -4.66 -0.72
N LEU A 158 27.18 -4.17 -1.57
CA LEU A 158 26.86 -3.28 -2.70
C LEU A 158 26.14 -3.99 -3.85
N LYS A 159 25.86 -5.29 -3.71
CA LYS A 159 25.14 -6.05 -4.73
C LYS A 159 23.73 -5.48 -4.90
N LYS A 160 23.34 -5.31 -6.15
CA LYS A 160 21.98 -4.97 -6.54
C LYS A 160 21.10 -6.20 -6.34
N ILE A 161 19.97 -6.00 -5.68
CA ILE A 161 18.95 -7.01 -5.49
C ILE A 161 17.71 -6.51 -6.22
N LYS A 162 17.16 -7.35 -7.08
CA LYS A 162 15.97 -7.04 -7.86
C LYS A 162 14.81 -7.83 -7.27
N ALA A 163 13.60 -7.29 -7.33
CA ALA A 163 12.38 -7.96 -6.96
C ALA A 163 11.43 -7.97 -8.15
N VAL A 164 10.80 -9.11 -8.39
CA VAL A 164 9.85 -9.33 -9.49
C VAL A 164 8.74 -10.27 -8.99
N THR A 165 7.55 -10.20 -9.59
CA THR A 165 6.50 -11.20 -9.28
C THR A 165 6.91 -12.57 -9.82
N GLU A 166 6.39 -13.64 -9.22
CA GLU A 166 6.59 -15.00 -9.73
C GLU A 166 6.09 -15.14 -11.18
N GLU A 167 4.91 -14.59 -11.47
CA GLU A 167 4.31 -14.54 -12.82
C GLU A 167 5.27 -13.91 -13.85
N ASP A 168 5.79 -12.72 -13.53
CA ASP A 168 6.75 -12.02 -14.38
C ASP A 168 8.05 -12.82 -14.53
N TYR A 169 8.53 -13.47 -13.46
CA TYR A 169 9.75 -14.26 -13.53
C TYR A 169 9.64 -15.44 -14.50
N HIS A 170 8.51 -16.17 -14.48
CA HIS A 170 8.23 -17.24 -15.43
C HIS A 170 8.13 -16.71 -16.87
N LEU A 171 7.45 -15.58 -17.06
CA LEU A 171 7.37 -14.90 -18.36
C LEU A 171 8.75 -14.50 -18.89
N TYR A 172 9.65 -14.05 -18.01
CA TYR A 172 11.02 -13.69 -18.36
C TYR A 172 11.88 -14.90 -18.71
N ARG A 173 11.75 -16.00 -17.95
CA ARG A 173 12.43 -17.27 -18.24
C ARG A 173 11.99 -17.88 -19.57
N GLY A 174 10.74 -17.61 -19.98
CA GLY A 174 10.10 -18.32 -21.08
C GLY A 174 9.68 -19.74 -20.70
N ASP A 175 9.67 -20.04 -19.40
CA ASP A 175 9.08 -21.25 -18.83
C ASP A 175 7.57 -20.97 -18.83
N ILE A 176 6.92 -21.21 -19.97
CA ILE A 176 5.46 -21.29 -20.01
C ILE A 176 5.14 -22.46 -19.08
N PRO A 177 4.35 -22.27 -18.01
CA PRO A 177 3.89 -23.41 -17.23
C PRO A 177 3.24 -24.37 -18.22
N ASP A 178 3.79 -25.58 -18.34
CA ASP A 178 3.12 -26.70 -18.99
C ASP A 178 1.82 -26.86 -18.19
N TYR A 179 0.77 -26.17 -18.64
CA TYR A 179 -0.58 -26.58 -18.33
C TYR A 179 -0.67 -27.93 -19.00
N ASP A 180 -0.73 -28.98 -18.19
CA ASP A 180 -0.91 -30.36 -18.62
C ASP A 180 -2.08 -30.39 -19.60
N ASP A 181 -1.74 -30.30 -20.88
CA ASP A 181 -2.64 -30.37 -22.02
C ASP A 181 -2.89 -31.87 -22.22
N ASP A 182 -3.70 -32.43 -21.31
CA ASP A 182 -4.26 -33.79 -21.40
C ASP A 182 -5.34 -33.88 -22.52
N ASP A 183 -5.40 -32.90 -23.42
CA ASP A 183 -6.22 -32.89 -24.62
C ASP A 183 -5.33 -33.10 -25.85
N ASP A 184 -5.31 -34.34 -26.35
CA ASP A 184 -4.59 -34.86 -27.53
C ASP A 184 -4.91 -34.17 -28.88
N ASP A 185 -5.44 -32.94 -28.90
CA ASP A 185 -5.79 -32.20 -30.12
C ASP A 185 -4.66 -31.22 -30.52
N PHE A 186 -3.61 -31.79 -31.11
CA PHE A 186 -2.44 -31.11 -31.68
C PHE A 186 -2.83 -30.12 -32.80
N GLU A 187 -3.21 -28.89 -32.45
CA GLU A 187 -3.21 -27.78 -33.40
C GLU A 187 -1.82 -27.13 -33.48
N ALA A 188 -1.18 -27.25 -34.64
CA ALA A 188 0.15 -26.68 -34.90
C ALA A 188 0.14 -25.15 -34.76
N LEU A 189 0.55 -24.65 -33.59
CA LEU A 189 0.66 -23.21 -33.37
C LEU A 189 1.76 -22.58 -34.25
N PRO A 190 1.53 -21.36 -34.78
CA PRO A 190 2.43 -20.69 -35.68
C PRO A 190 3.76 -20.39 -34.99
N SER A 191 4.85 -20.77 -35.66
CA SER A 191 6.22 -20.74 -35.16
C SER A 191 6.67 -19.34 -34.72
N PHE A 192 6.52 -19.03 -33.43
CA PHE A 192 7.17 -17.87 -32.83
C PHE A 192 8.66 -18.19 -32.65
N LYS A 193 9.51 -17.39 -33.32
CA LYS A 193 10.98 -17.50 -33.25
C LYS A 193 11.46 -17.24 -31.82
N LYS A 194 11.60 -18.30 -31.03
CA LYS A 194 12.27 -18.27 -29.72
C LYS A 194 13.69 -17.72 -29.93
N LYS A 195 14.00 -16.55 -29.35
CA LYS A 195 15.39 -16.09 -29.27
C LYS A 195 16.13 -17.11 -28.40
N LYS A 196 17.11 -17.81 -28.98
CA LYS A 196 18.01 -18.70 -28.24
C LYS A 196 18.63 -17.90 -27.10
N ILE A 197 18.16 -18.15 -25.87
CA ILE A 197 18.90 -17.80 -24.67
C ILE A 197 20.15 -18.68 -24.73
N CYS A 198 21.32 -18.07 -24.95
CA CYS A 198 22.60 -18.76 -24.82
C CYS A 198 22.78 -19.15 -23.36
N ILE A 199 22.29 -20.33 -22.99
CA ILE A 199 22.79 -21.06 -21.84
C ILE A 199 24.28 -21.26 -22.13
N ARG A 200 25.15 -20.56 -21.40
CA ARG A 200 26.59 -20.83 -21.45
C ARG A 200 26.78 -22.27 -21.00
N SER A 201 27.01 -23.17 -21.96
CA SER A 201 27.61 -24.46 -21.69
C SER A 201 28.93 -24.18 -20.95
N LEU A 202 29.06 -24.72 -19.75
CA LEU A 202 30.35 -24.84 -19.07
C LEU A 202 31.25 -25.68 -19.99
N SER A 203 32.08 -25.02 -20.78
CA SER A 203 33.05 -25.68 -21.65
C SER A 203 34.17 -26.30 -20.82
N PRO A 204 34.62 -27.52 -21.14
CA PRO A 204 35.86 -28.08 -20.63
C PRO A 204 37.05 -27.21 -21.08
N ILE A 205 38.00 -27.03 -20.16
CA ILE A 205 39.28 -26.34 -20.39
C ILE A 205 40.05 -27.07 -21.50
N MET A 206 40.34 -26.38 -22.60
CA MET A 206 41.39 -26.76 -23.54
C MET A 206 42.26 -25.53 -23.84
N LEU A 207 43.53 -25.63 -23.45
CA LEU A 207 44.62 -24.77 -23.91
C LEU A 207 44.88 -25.04 -25.39
N SER A 208 45.00 -24.00 -26.21
CA SER A 208 46.24 -23.65 -26.95
C SER A 208 46.02 -22.70 -28.14
N SER A 209 47.02 -21.82 -28.32
CA SER A 209 47.55 -21.18 -29.56
C SER A 209 46.70 -20.21 -30.40
N GLU A 210 47.07 -18.92 -30.26
CA GLU A 210 47.54 -17.98 -31.30
C GLU A 210 47.17 -18.28 -32.77
N ASP A 211 46.42 -17.35 -33.40
CA ASP A 211 46.73 -16.74 -34.71
C ASP A 211 45.65 -15.70 -35.15
N GLU A 212 46.09 -14.81 -36.04
CA GLU A 212 45.63 -13.46 -36.41
C GLU A 212 44.34 -13.29 -37.26
N GLU A 213 43.95 -12.00 -37.37
CA GLU A 213 43.25 -11.27 -38.46
C GLU A 213 41.70 -11.03 -38.46
N PRO A 214 41.25 -9.85 -38.96
CA PRO A 214 39.94 -9.26 -38.73
C PRO A 214 39.00 -9.35 -39.95
N CYS A 215 37.68 -9.31 -39.75
CA CYS A 215 36.75 -9.13 -40.86
C CYS A 215 35.63 -8.12 -40.57
N SER A 216 35.73 -6.99 -41.25
CA SER A 216 34.68 -5.97 -41.34
C SER A 216 33.60 -6.40 -42.33
N SER A 217 32.31 -6.26 -41.97
CA SER A 217 31.27 -6.07 -42.99
C SER A 217 30.12 -5.20 -42.47
N LYS A 218 29.91 -4.10 -43.20
CA LYS A 218 28.84 -3.10 -43.03
C LYS A 218 27.56 -3.65 -43.66
N ALA A 219 26.50 -3.83 -42.87
CA ALA A 219 25.15 -4.10 -43.40
C ALA A 219 24.25 -2.86 -43.24
N LYS A 220 23.89 -2.24 -44.38
CA LYS A 220 22.89 -1.17 -44.48
C LYS A 220 21.49 -1.79 -44.54
N GLY A 221 20.71 -1.68 -43.45
CA GLY A 221 19.31 -2.08 -43.40
C GLY A 221 18.35 -0.91 -43.68
N LYS A 222 17.56 -1.00 -44.75
CA LYS A 222 16.52 -0.05 -45.14
C LYS A 222 15.36 -0.04 -44.13
N ARG A 223 15.00 1.16 -43.67
CA ARG A 223 13.90 1.47 -42.74
C ARG A 223 12.57 1.48 -43.51
N LYS A 224 11.65 0.56 -43.18
CA LYS A 224 10.28 0.50 -43.76
C LYS A 224 9.33 1.33 -42.87
N GLN A 225 8.69 2.35 -43.44
CA GLN A 225 7.65 3.14 -42.77
C GLN A 225 6.37 2.30 -42.65
N VAL A 226 5.81 2.22 -41.44
CA VAL A 226 4.49 1.64 -41.16
C VAL A 226 3.54 2.77 -40.81
N SER A 227 2.42 2.83 -41.54
CA SER A 227 1.36 3.82 -41.48
C SER A 227 0.52 3.71 -40.20
N LYS A 228 0.29 4.86 -39.55
CA LYS A 228 -0.59 5.03 -38.38
C LYS A 228 -2.02 5.34 -38.84
N SER A 229 -2.90 4.34 -38.89
CA SER A 229 -4.35 4.59 -39.08
C SER A 229 -5.29 3.56 -38.44
N SER A 230 -4.81 2.68 -37.55
CA SER A 230 -5.61 1.59 -36.96
C SER A 230 -5.99 1.78 -35.47
N SER A 231 -5.52 2.85 -34.82
CA SER A 231 -5.41 2.89 -33.34
C SER A 231 -6.73 3.01 -32.55
N TYR A 232 -7.82 3.50 -33.14
CA TYR A 232 -9.05 3.74 -32.38
C TYR A 232 -9.91 2.48 -32.19
N LYS A 233 -9.77 1.45 -33.03
CA LYS A 233 -10.55 0.20 -32.89
C LYS A 233 -10.13 -0.64 -31.67
N THR A 234 -8.96 -0.37 -31.08
CA THR A 234 -8.39 -1.19 -30.00
C THR A 234 -8.81 -0.76 -28.60
N LEU A 235 -9.40 0.43 -28.42
CA LEU A 235 -9.78 0.92 -27.09
C LEU A 235 -11.18 0.41 -26.71
N GLU A 236 -12.18 0.57 -27.57
CA GLU A 236 -13.51 0.00 -27.38
C GLU A 236 -13.47 -1.52 -27.22
N GLU A 237 -12.61 -2.22 -27.97
CA GLU A 237 -12.42 -3.66 -27.83
C GLU A 237 -11.79 -4.05 -26.48
N ARG A 238 -10.92 -3.19 -25.91
CA ARG A 238 -10.39 -3.38 -24.55
C ARG A 238 -11.43 -3.09 -23.47
N ILE A 239 -12.31 -2.09 -23.67
CA ILE A 239 -13.39 -1.76 -22.73
C ILE A 239 -14.40 -2.90 -22.69
N ASN A 240 -14.87 -3.37 -23.85
CA ASN A 240 -15.81 -4.50 -23.93
C ASN A 240 -15.20 -5.79 -23.37
N LYS A 241 -13.88 -6.01 -23.56
CA LYS A 241 -13.18 -7.15 -22.97
C LYS A 241 -13.11 -7.06 -21.45
N LEU A 242 -12.90 -5.86 -20.88
CA LEU A 242 -12.91 -5.65 -19.43
C LEU A 242 -14.33 -5.81 -18.84
N GLU A 243 -15.35 -5.32 -19.51
CA GLU A 243 -16.76 -5.48 -19.09
C GLU A 243 -17.20 -6.94 -19.14
N ASN A 244 -16.77 -7.69 -20.16
CA ASN A 244 -17.02 -9.14 -20.24
C ASN A 244 -16.28 -9.91 -19.15
N LEU A 245 -15.03 -9.54 -18.81
CA LEU A 245 -14.30 -10.15 -17.69
C LEU A 245 -14.93 -9.83 -16.32
N HIS A 246 -15.47 -8.61 -16.14
CA HIS A 246 -16.24 -8.27 -14.94
C HIS A 246 -17.56 -9.04 -14.87
N SER A 247 -18.18 -9.30 -16.01
CA SER A 247 -19.43 -10.06 -16.09
C SER A 247 -19.23 -11.56 -15.84
N THR A 248 -18.09 -12.14 -16.26
CA THR A 248 -17.74 -13.54 -15.98
C THR A 248 -17.15 -13.75 -14.58
N SER A 249 -16.48 -12.74 -14.00
CA SER A 249 -16.01 -12.72 -12.61
C SER A 249 -17.16 -12.76 -11.59
N LYS A 250 -18.36 -12.32 -11.99
CA LYS A 250 -19.58 -12.35 -11.17
C LYS A 250 -20.08 -13.76 -10.83
N LEU A 251 -19.49 -14.81 -11.40
CA LEU A 251 -19.64 -16.21 -10.94
C LEU A 251 -18.37 -16.69 -10.21
N ALA A 252 -18.10 -16.05 -9.09
CA ALA A 252 -17.73 -16.68 -7.83
C ALA A 252 -16.76 -17.89 -7.88
N SER A 253 -15.47 -17.64 -8.11
CA SER A 253 -14.50 -18.37 -7.28
C SER A 253 -14.59 -17.77 -5.88
N LYS A 254 -15.36 -18.45 -5.02
CA LYS A 254 -15.47 -18.12 -3.59
C LYS A 254 -14.06 -18.26 -3.00
N CYS A 255 -13.30 -17.18 -2.99
CA CYS A 255 -11.98 -17.20 -2.38
C CYS A 255 -12.21 -17.42 -0.88
N ASN A 256 -11.67 -18.51 -0.31
CA ASN A 256 -11.77 -18.82 1.12
C ASN A 256 -11.39 -17.63 2.02
N LYS A 257 -10.54 -16.72 1.51
CA LYS A 257 -10.14 -15.50 2.20
C LYS A 257 -11.29 -14.49 2.33
N CYS A 258 -12.16 -14.34 1.32
CA CYS A 258 -13.29 -13.42 1.37
C CYS A 258 -14.32 -13.83 2.43
N GLU A 259 -14.55 -15.13 2.59
CA GLU A 259 -15.44 -15.67 3.63
C GLU A 259 -14.87 -15.42 5.04
N GLN A 260 -13.57 -15.67 5.23
CA GLN A 260 -12.89 -15.36 6.49
C GLN A 260 -12.93 -13.87 6.83
N ILE A 261 -12.72 -12.99 5.83
CA ILE A 261 -12.82 -11.54 6.01
C ILE A 261 -14.25 -11.15 6.38
N SER A 262 -15.26 -11.73 5.71
CA SER A 262 -16.67 -11.44 6.00
C SER A 262 -17.05 -11.77 7.45
N GLU A 263 -16.50 -12.86 8.01
CA GLU A 263 -16.74 -13.27 9.39
C GLU A 263 -16.22 -12.24 10.41
N LEU A 264 -15.07 -11.60 10.12
CA LEU A 264 -14.49 -10.56 10.98
C LEU A 264 -15.35 -9.28 11.04
N PHE A 265 -16.21 -9.06 10.04
CA PHE A 265 -17.11 -7.91 9.97
C PHE A 265 -18.56 -8.27 10.33
N LYS A 266 -18.83 -9.45 10.91
CA LYS A 266 -20.18 -9.78 11.38
C LYS A 266 -20.47 -9.14 12.73
N CYS A 267 -21.61 -8.46 12.79
CA CYS A 267 -22.20 -8.00 14.03
C CYS A 267 -22.59 -9.22 14.87
N PHE A 268 -22.04 -9.34 16.07
CA PHE A 268 -22.31 -10.48 16.94
C PHE A 268 -23.75 -10.52 17.47
N ILE A 269 -24.53 -9.43 17.35
CA ILE A 269 -25.95 -9.37 17.75
C ILE A 269 -26.84 -9.89 16.60
N CYS A 270 -26.83 -9.23 15.44
CA CYS A 270 -27.69 -9.62 14.31
C CYS A 270 -27.10 -10.73 13.43
N LYS A 271 -25.86 -11.15 13.67
CA LYS A 271 -25.11 -12.16 12.89
C LYS A 271 -24.94 -11.85 11.39
N SER A 272 -25.24 -10.62 10.99
CA SER A 272 -25.04 -10.09 9.64
C SER A 272 -23.79 -9.22 9.58
N VAL A 273 -23.28 -8.96 8.38
CA VAL A 273 -22.24 -7.93 8.15
C VAL A 273 -22.69 -6.61 8.75
N VAL A 274 -21.77 -5.94 9.46
CA VAL A 274 -22.04 -4.65 10.10
C VAL A 274 -22.47 -3.61 9.06
N LYS A 275 -23.44 -2.76 9.43
CA LYS A 275 -23.88 -1.65 8.57
C LYS A 275 -22.85 -0.52 8.57
N SER A 276 -22.98 0.42 7.62
CA SER A 276 -22.15 1.63 7.54
C SER A 276 -22.06 2.40 8.87
N GLU A 277 -23.14 2.38 9.65
CA GLU A 277 -23.21 2.90 11.01
C GLU A 277 -22.83 1.79 12.00
N CYS A 278 -21.52 1.57 12.16
CA CYS A 278 -20.98 0.61 13.12
C CYS A 278 -20.07 1.29 14.13
N LEU A 279 -20.01 0.68 15.31
CA LEU A 279 -19.27 1.17 16.47
C LEU A 279 -18.27 0.10 16.91
N LEU A 280 -17.09 0.54 17.34
CA LEU A 280 -16.09 -0.33 17.97
C LEU A 280 -16.26 -0.24 19.49
N LEU A 281 -16.52 -1.37 20.14
CA LEU A 281 -16.66 -1.41 21.60
C LEU A 281 -15.29 -1.33 22.27
N VAL A 282 -15.01 -0.29 23.05
CA VAL A 282 -13.70 -0.08 23.71
C VAL A 282 -13.33 -1.23 24.66
N CYS A 283 -14.33 -1.81 25.34
CA CYS A 283 -14.09 -2.88 26.33
C CYS A 283 -13.56 -4.20 25.74
N CYS A 284 -13.81 -4.48 24.47
CA CYS A 284 -13.46 -5.77 23.85
C CYS A 284 -13.01 -5.67 22.39
N ASN A 285 -12.95 -4.47 21.83
CA ASN A 285 -12.58 -4.15 20.45
C ASN A 285 -13.36 -4.94 19.39
N HIS A 286 -14.66 -5.17 19.62
CA HIS A 286 -15.54 -5.80 18.64
C HIS A 286 -16.40 -4.77 17.91
N LEU A 287 -16.61 -4.99 16.61
CA LEU A 287 -17.50 -4.18 15.78
C LEU A 287 -18.96 -4.62 15.97
N VAL A 288 -19.86 -3.64 16.09
CA VAL A 288 -21.29 -3.87 16.24
C VAL A 288 -22.07 -2.81 15.47
N CYS A 289 -23.23 -3.18 14.93
CA CYS A 289 -24.15 -2.19 14.35
C CYS A 289 -24.62 -1.21 15.42
N GLU A 290 -24.69 0.07 15.08
CA GLU A 290 -25.14 1.12 16.00
C GLU A 290 -26.56 0.84 16.53
N SER A 291 -27.48 0.48 15.65
CA SER A 291 -28.86 0.11 16.02
C SER A 291 -28.92 -1.08 16.98
N CYS A 292 -28.15 -2.14 16.71
CA CYS A 292 -28.14 -3.34 17.54
C CYS A 292 -27.62 -3.06 18.95
N ILE A 293 -26.51 -2.33 19.09
CA ILE A 293 -25.98 -2.04 20.41
C ILE A 293 -26.86 -1.05 21.18
N ARG A 294 -27.46 -0.05 20.51
CA ARG A 294 -28.41 0.87 21.16
C ARG A 294 -29.64 0.14 21.70
N GLN A 295 -30.18 -0.82 20.95
CA GLN A 295 -31.31 -1.63 21.40
C GLN A 295 -30.93 -2.51 22.61
N TRP A 296 -29.75 -3.13 22.59
CA TRP A 296 -29.25 -3.88 23.73
C TRP A 296 -29.07 -2.99 24.97
N MET A 297 -28.49 -1.80 24.79
CA MET A 297 -28.25 -0.84 25.87
C MET A 297 -29.52 -0.29 26.52
N ALA A 298 -30.66 -0.33 25.80
CA ALA A 298 -31.94 0.04 26.36
C ALA A 298 -32.44 -0.99 27.40
N ALA A 299 -32.07 -2.27 27.26
CA ALA A 299 -32.46 -3.34 28.15
C ALA A 299 -31.39 -3.71 29.19
N SER A 300 -30.12 -3.62 28.83
CA SER A 300 -28.98 -4.07 29.64
C SER A 300 -27.86 -3.03 29.65
N ARG A 301 -27.20 -2.82 30.80
CA ARG A 301 -26.06 -1.88 30.91
C ARG A 301 -24.69 -2.55 30.73
N SER A 302 -24.65 -3.83 30.33
CA SER A 302 -23.43 -4.62 30.25
C SER A 302 -23.13 -5.09 28.83
N CYS A 303 -21.85 -5.27 28.50
CA CYS A 303 -21.44 -5.69 27.16
C CYS A 303 -22.03 -7.07 26.82
N PRO A 304 -22.72 -7.24 25.68
CA PRO A 304 -23.29 -8.53 25.30
C PRO A 304 -22.24 -9.64 25.08
N LEU A 305 -20.98 -9.28 24.80
CA LEU A 305 -19.88 -10.24 24.63
C LEU A 305 -19.11 -10.51 25.93
N CYS A 306 -18.52 -9.47 26.52
CA CYS A 306 -17.62 -9.61 27.67
C CYS A 306 -18.27 -9.29 29.02
N ARG A 307 -19.54 -8.85 29.04
CA ARG A 307 -20.29 -8.47 30.25
C ARG A 307 -19.71 -7.32 31.06
N ALA A 308 -18.75 -6.57 30.52
CA ALA A 308 -18.25 -5.35 31.14
C ALA A 308 -19.37 -4.32 31.34
N GLU A 309 -19.46 -3.71 32.52
CA GLU A 309 -20.52 -2.75 32.90
C GLU A 309 -20.26 -1.33 32.39
N ASN A 310 -19.00 -0.98 32.12
CA ASN A 310 -18.64 0.32 31.56
C ASN A 310 -18.46 0.21 30.04
N ILE A 311 -19.55 0.27 29.29
CA ILE A 311 -19.50 0.36 27.83
C ILE A 311 -19.36 1.82 27.44
N GLU A 312 -18.11 2.26 27.29
CA GLU A 312 -17.83 3.51 26.62
C GLU A 312 -17.99 3.30 25.11
N ILE A 313 -19.02 3.92 24.56
CA ILE A 313 -19.20 4.02 23.12
C ILE A 313 -18.44 5.27 22.68
N GLU A 314 -17.19 5.11 22.26
CA GLU A 314 -16.48 6.17 21.57
C GLU A 314 -17.15 6.42 20.22
N ASN A 315 -18.12 7.34 20.22
CA ASN A 315 -18.91 7.72 19.04
C ASN A 315 -18.09 8.36 17.90
N LYS A 316 -16.75 8.36 17.96
CA LYS A 316 -15.91 9.24 17.14
C LYS A 316 -14.50 8.73 16.83
N LEU A 317 -14.25 7.42 16.85
CA LEU A 317 -13.12 6.94 16.05
C LEU A 317 -13.66 6.70 14.63
N PRO A 318 -13.49 7.66 13.70
CA PRO A 318 -13.88 7.43 12.33
C PRO A 318 -13.09 6.21 11.86
N LEU A 319 -13.82 5.14 11.49
CA LEU A 319 -13.18 4.02 10.83
C LEU A 319 -12.46 4.57 9.58
N PRO A 320 -11.22 4.14 9.32
CA PRO A 320 -10.52 4.52 8.11
C PRO A 320 -11.41 4.28 6.88
N ARG A 321 -11.41 5.21 5.93
CA ARG A 321 -12.33 5.18 4.78
C ARG A 321 -12.28 3.86 4.01
N ASN A 322 -11.10 3.28 3.88
CA ASN A 322 -10.88 1.97 3.25
C ASN A 322 -11.61 0.82 3.97
N VAL A 323 -11.77 0.89 5.30
CA VAL A 323 -12.53 -0.11 6.06
C VAL A 323 -14.03 0.05 5.80
N LEU A 324 -14.52 1.30 5.75
CA LEU A 324 -15.93 1.56 5.41
C LEU A 324 -16.27 1.12 3.99
N ASP A 325 -15.38 1.37 3.03
CA ASP A 325 -15.56 0.95 1.64
C ASP A 325 -15.55 -0.59 1.54
N LEU A 326 -14.70 -1.28 2.29
CA LEU A 326 -14.70 -2.74 2.38
C LEU A 326 -16.01 -3.28 2.98
N ILE A 327 -16.50 -2.69 4.08
CA ILE A 327 -17.78 -3.07 4.69
C ILE A 327 -18.93 -2.93 3.69
N LYS A 328 -18.96 -1.85 2.90
CA LYS A 328 -19.99 -1.64 1.86
C LYS A 328 -19.95 -2.73 0.79
N ILE A 329 -18.75 -3.04 0.28
CA ILE A 329 -18.57 -4.11 -0.71
C ILE A 329 -19.06 -5.46 -0.14
N LEU A 330 -18.70 -5.78 1.11
CA LEU A 330 -19.14 -7.00 1.76
C LEU A 330 -20.66 -7.06 2.02
N ALA A 331 -21.29 -5.90 2.25
CA ALA A 331 -22.73 -5.81 2.46
C ALA A 331 -23.53 -5.92 1.14
N GLU A 332 -22.99 -5.46 0.02
CA GLU A 332 -23.64 -5.51 -1.30
C GLU A 332 -23.59 -6.92 -1.93
N GLU A 333 -22.52 -7.68 -1.66
CA GLU A 333 -22.29 -9.02 -2.23
C GLU A 333 -23.08 -10.14 -1.53
N LEU A 334 -23.67 -9.88 -0.36
CA LEU A 334 -24.47 -10.87 0.37
C LEU A 334 -25.95 -10.58 0.17
N PRO A 335 -26.66 -11.29 -0.74
CA PRO A 335 -28.11 -11.19 -0.82
C PRO A 335 -28.69 -11.57 0.55
N THR A 336 -29.33 -10.62 1.21
CA THR A 336 -30.05 -10.77 2.48
C THR A 336 -31.25 -11.69 2.27
N SER A 337 -30.99 -12.97 2.08
CA SER A 337 -31.98 -14.01 1.87
C SER A 337 -32.32 -14.67 3.20
N PHE A 338 -32.65 -13.92 4.25
CA PHE A 338 -33.11 -14.50 5.52
C PHE A 338 -34.18 -13.65 6.24
N ASN A 339 -35.43 -14.07 6.01
CA ASN A 339 -36.61 -14.10 6.90
C ASN A 339 -36.91 -12.90 7.82
N GLU A 340 -37.89 -12.10 7.40
CA GLU A 340 -38.59 -11.06 8.19
C GLU A 340 -39.72 -11.59 9.11
N ASN A 341 -39.77 -12.87 9.45
CA ASN A 341 -40.86 -13.42 10.29
C ASN A 341 -40.35 -14.15 11.54
N VAL A 342 -39.69 -13.42 12.45
CA VAL A 342 -39.58 -13.88 13.84
C VAL A 342 -40.21 -12.81 14.75
N PRO A 343 -41.40 -13.06 15.32
CA PRO A 343 -41.99 -12.17 16.30
C PRO A 343 -41.10 -12.14 17.54
N ILE A 344 -40.78 -10.92 17.99
CA ILE A 344 -40.10 -10.65 19.25
C ILE A 344 -41.08 -11.01 20.37
N VAL A 345 -40.71 -12.00 21.19
CA VAL A 345 -41.44 -12.39 22.43
C VAL A 345 -40.79 -11.70 23.62
#